data_AF-A0A815WLT2-F1
#
_entry.id   AF-A0A815WLT2-F1
#
_cell.length_a   1.000
_cell.length_b   1.000
_cell.length_c   1.000
_cell.angle_alpha   90.00
_cell.angle_beta   90.00
_cell.angle_gamma   90.00
#
_symmetry.space_group_name_H-M   'P 1'
#
loop_
_entity.id
_entity.type
_entity.pdbx_description
1 polymer ?
#
loop_
_entity_poly.entity_id
_entity_poly.type
_entity_poly.pdbx_seq_one_letter_code
_entity_poly.pdbx_strand_id
1 'polypeptide(L)'
;MRQLRVKSELCLDQRIISICEDSYSFSNEETQLFQPGWTTNETIQYGAYGSSIIDAFNYSTSDELDTYTYVGEFGTYRGGGYVYEFRSSLSDFKTNLSELHQLGWIDEKTRAIFIQLTLYNPSVQLLTAVTLLAEFLPTSGVFTTAHFEPIDFYKLRLKYFYQFWSLIQLGIIGCSLGSIGVYFWRFQETNRISQLFEQTNGYIYINLQVAVYVNDILTFLLGFCCFFSMIKFVQLFRFNQRISLFAETLKSCAKKVISFSIMFAIVFMSFVSLFYLLFVSKLSSCSSLLTTIQMIFEMTLRKLDTSEIIEADAFLGPICLALFVLLVVFVCSSMFMSIIIDSFHHVKENHKEDQITLSFMLKKFLRWTGLKRLNELEIQEERDCRMRSQYFDPIENFPDKMDQFLEAVNKIYVNQKIELSRLEKAGL
;
A
#
# COMPACT_ATOMS: atom_id res chain seq x y z
N MET A 1 6.41 17.92 -17.02
CA MET A 1 7.72 18.34 -16.46
C MET A 1 7.59 19.78 -16.04
N ARG A 2 7.95 20.13 -14.81
CA ARG A 2 7.90 21.50 -14.29
C ARG A 2 9.29 21.92 -13.85
N GLN A 3 9.67 23.14 -14.16
CA GLN A 3 10.99 23.69 -13.88
C GLN A 3 10.88 24.99 -13.08
N LEU A 4 11.77 25.14 -12.11
CA LEU A 4 12.01 26.36 -11.36
C LEU A 4 13.39 26.92 -11.67
N ARG A 5 13.45 28.23 -11.86
CA ARG A 5 14.64 28.98 -12.26
C ARG A 5 14.79 30.20 -11.36
N VAL A 6 16.03 30.69 -11.27
CA VAL A 6 16.35 31.93 -10.55
C VAL A 6 16.66 33.07 -11.51
N LYS A 7 16.46 34.30 -11.04
CA LYS A 7 16.85 35.52 -11.75
C LYS A 7 18.36 35.64 -11.81
N SER A 8 18.87 36.19 -12.91
CA SER A 8 20.29 36.50 -13.04
C SER A 8 20.58 37.80 -12.28
N GLU A 9 21.42 37.74 -11.25
CA GLU A 9 21.93 38.92 -10.55
C GLU A 9 23.44 39.09 -10.76
N LEU A 10 23.90 40.35 -10.70
CA LEU A 10 25.31 40.68 -10.80
C LEU A 10 26.03 40.26 -9.51
N CYS A 11 27.11 39.49 -9.64
CA CYS A 11 27.95 39.10 -8.50
C CYS A 11 28.42 40.31 -7.68
N LEU A 12 28.52 40.12 -6.37
CA LEU A 12 29.08 41.12 -5.43
C LEU A 12 30.56 41.49 -5.73
N ASP A 13 31.33 40.62 -6.40
CA ASP A 13 32.71 40.91 -6.84
C ASP A 13 32.85 40.73 -8.36
N GLN A 14 32.62 41.83 -9.09
CA GLN A 14 32.62 41.88 -10.56
C GLN A 14 34.00 41.70 -11.21
N ARG A 15 35.07 41.50 -10.43
CA ARG A 15 36.45 41.48 -10.93
C ARG A 15 36.88 40.17 -11.58
N ILE A 16 36.16 39.07 -11.33
CA ILE A 16 36.53 37.72 -11.82
C ILE A 16 35.36 37.00 -12.50
N ILE A 17 34.12 37.20 -12.02
CA ILE A 17 32.91 36.56 -12.56
C ILE A 17 31.82 37.62 -12.67
N SER A 18 31.18 37.72 -13.83
CA SER A 18 30.15 38.73 -14.12
C SER A 18 28.74 38.31 -13.69
N ILE A 19 28.45 37.01 -13.59
CA ILE A 19 27.11 36.46 -13.32
C ILE A 19 27.20 35.46 -12.16
N CYS A 20 26.40 35.69 -11.11
CA CYS A 20 26.31 34.78 -9.97
C CYS A 20 24.95 34.11 -9.98
N GLU A 21 24.96 32.79 -9.94
CA GLU A 21 23.77 31.97 -9.93
C GLU A 21 23.53 31.49 -8.49
N ASP A 22 22.70 32.21 -7.74
CA ASP A 22 22.45 31.96 -6.32
C ASP A 22 21.58 30.72 -6.07
N SER A 23 21.54 30.26 -4.81
CA SER A 23 20.58 29.24 -4.38
C SER A 23 19.14 29.73 -4.53
N TYR A 24 18.21 28.81 -4.79
CA TYR A 24 16.78 29.15 -4.90
C TYR A 24 16.24 29.73 -3.60
N SER A 25 15.49 30.82 -3.72
CA SER A 25 14.70 31.45 -2.67
C SER A 25 13.42 32.02 -3.28
N PHE A 26 12.40 32.27 -2.46
CA PHE A 26 11.14 32.82 -2.95
C PHE A 26 11.25 34.25 -3.52
N SER A 27 12.31 34.99 -3.18
CA SER A 27 12.53 36.36 -3.66
C SER A 27 13.24 36.41 -5.02
N ASN A 28 14.13 35.45 -5.29
CA ASN A 28 14.93 35.41 -6.52
C ASN A 28 14.36 34.45 -7.59
N GLU A 29 13.15 33.92 -7.40
CA GLU A 29 12.46 33.10 -8.40
C GLU A 29 12.18 33.89 -9.67
N GLU A 30 12.46 33.27 -10.81
CA GLU A 30 12.18 33.83 -12.13
C GLU A 30 10.72 33.57 -12.53
N THR A 31 10.01 34.64 -12.85
CA THR A 31 8.57 34.62 -13.17
C THR A 31 8.25 35.33 -14.49
N GLN A 32 9.26 35.79 -15.22
CA GLN A 32 9.07 36.50 -16.48
C GLN A 32 8.61 35.54 -17.60
N LEU A 33 7.84 36.07 -18.56
CA LEU A 33 7.46 35.33 -19.76
C LEU A 33 8.62 35.35 -20.76
N PHE A 34 9.00 34.16 -21.24
CA PHE A 34 10.08 34.01 -22.22
C PHE A 34 9.57 33.39 -23.52
N GLN A 35 10.27 33.71 -24.60
CA GLN A 35 10.15 32.98 -25.87
C GLN A 35 11.06 31.74 -25.85
N PRO A 36 10.83 30.77 -26.75
CA PRO A 36 11.72 29.61 -26.91
C PRO A 36 13.20 30.01 -26.96
N GLY A 37 14.01 29.40 -26.10
CA GLY A 37 15.43 29.72 -25.93
C GLY A 37 15.74 30.80 -24.88
N TRP A 38 14.84 31.06 -23.93
CA TRP A 38 15.02 32.06 -22.86
C TRP A 38 15.29 33.48 -23.40
N THR A 39 14.68 33.83 -24.53
CA THR A 39 14.82 35.15 -25.14
C THR A 39 13.61 36.02 -24.86
N THR A 40 13.81 37.33 -24.73
CA THR A 40 12.75 38.33 -24.53
C THR A 40 12.40 39.09 -25.81
N ASN A 41 13.05 38.78 -26.93
CA ASN A 41 12.86 39.50 -28.19
C ASN A 41 11.61 39.00 -28.93
N GLU A 42 10.77 39.94 -29.34
CA GLU A 42 9.46 39.69 -29.98
C GLU A 42 9.53 39.23 -31.44
N THR A 43 10.71 38.89 -31.98
CA THR A 43 10.82 38.39 -33.37
C THR A 43 10.38 36.93 -33.44
N ILE A 44 9.07 36.71 -33.28
CA ILE A 44 8.42 35.43 -33.45
C ILE A 44 8.50 35.07 -34.96
N GLN A 45 9.24 34.03 -35.30
CA GLN A 45 8.92 33.29 -36.53
C GLN A 45 7.63 32.51 -36.26
N TYR A 46 6.48 33.13 -36.58
CA TYR A 46 5.18 32.50 -36.43
C TYR A 46 5.18 31.17 -37.19
N GLY A 47 5.02 30.05 -36.46
CA GLY A 47 4.99 28.69 -37.02
C GLY A 47 6.29 27.87 -36.92
N ALA A 48 7.34 28.36 -36.26
CA ALA A 48 8.60 27.62 -36.14
C ALA A 48 8.55 26.45 -35.11
N TYR A 49 7.74 26.56 -34.06
CA TYR A 49 7.66 25.59 -32.97
C TYR A 49 6.21 25.24 -32.63
N GLY A 50 5.99 24.01 -32.14
CA GLY A 50 4.67 23.56 -31.69
C GLY A 50 4.19 24.33 -30.45
N SER A 51 2.87 24.46 -30.28
CA SER A 51 2.26 25.20 -29.16
C SER A 51 2.74 24.73 -27.79
N SER A 52 2.89 23.41 -27.58
CA SER A 52 3.38 22.85 -26.32
C SER A 52 4.79 23.29 -25.95
N ILE A 53 5.64 23.60 -26.93
CA ILE A 53 7.01 24.06 -26.69
C ILE A 53 6.99 25.54 -26.33
N ILE A 54 6.15 26.34 -26.99
CA ILE A 54 5.97 27.75 -26.67
C ILE A 54 5.45 27.89 -25.23
N ASP A 55 4.43 27.11 -24.87
CA ASP A 55 3.85 27.10 -23.52
C ASP A 55 4.88 26.71 -22.44
N ALA A 56 5.91 25.93 -22.79
CA ALA A 56 6.96 25.52 -21.86
C ALA A 56 7.89 26.66 -21.40
N PHE A 57 7.91 27.80 -22.11
CA PHE A 57 8.66 29.00 -21.73
C PHE A 57 7.77 30.08 -21.11
N ASN A 58 6.46 29.82 -20.98
CA ASN A 58 5.53 30.66 -20.24
C ASN A 58 5.52 30.24 -18.77
N TYR A 59 5.61 31.22 -17.87
CA TYR A 59 5.50 30.97 -16.43
C TYR A 59 4.04 30.76 -16.05
N SER A 60 3.74 29.67 -15.35
CA SER A 60 2.41 29.38 -14.79
C SER A 60 2.43 29.49 -13.27
N THR A 61 1.36 30.05 -12.72
CA THR A 61 1.22 30.23 -11.26
C THR A 61 0.80 28.94 -10.56
N SER A 62 1.01 28.88 -9.24
CA SER A 62 0.64 27.72 -8.42
C SER A 62 -0.85 27.38 -8.51
N ASP A 63 -1.70 28.41 -8.61
CA ASP A 63 -3.15 28.29 -8.67
C ASP A 63 -3.63 27.77 -10.04
N GLU A 64 -2.98 28.17 -11.14
CA GLU A 64 -3.29 27.65 -12.48
C GLU A 64 -2.88 26.17 -12.64
N LEU A 65 -1.82 25.77 -11.95
CA LEU A 65 -1.29 24.40 -12.01
C LEU A 65 -1.92 23.47 -10.97
N ASP A 66 -2.76 23.96 -10.06
CA ASP A 66 -3.28 23.21 -8.90
C ASP A 66 -2.15 22.51 -8.10
N THR A 67 -1.01 23.20 -7.92
CA THR A 67 0.17 22.67 -7.26
C THR A 67 0.41 23.33 -5.91
N TYR A 68 1.21 22.67 -5.07
CA TYR A 68 1.58 23.15 -3.74
C TYR A 68 3.11 23.29 -3.60
N THR A 69 3.53 23.96 -2.54
CA THR A 69 4.95 24.16 -2.22
C THR A 69 5.58 22.82 -1.82
N TYR A 70 6.67 22.44 -2.49
CA TYR A 70 7.36 21.17 -2.27
C TYR A 70 8.66 21.38 -1.48
N VAL A 71 8.88 20.58 -0.45
CA VAL A 71 10.12 20.60 0.34
C VAL A 71 11.05 19.51 -0.19
N GLY A 72 12.15 19.92 -0.83
CA GLY A 72 13.24 19.05 -1.26
C GLY A 72 14.30 18.85 -0.18
N GLU A 73 15.43 18.24 -0.54
CA GLU A 73 16.53 18.01 0.39
C GLU A 73 17.35 19.30 0.63
N PHE A 74 17.50 20.11 -0.43
CA PHE A 74 18.36 21.31 -0.41
C PHE A 74 17.58 22.62 -0.50
N GLY A 75 16.29 22.58 -0.85
CA GLY A 75 15.47 23.78 -0.98
C GLY A 75 13.98 23.53 -0.76
N THR A 76 13.26 24.60 -0.45
CA THR A 76 11.78 24.61 -0.50
C THR A 76 11.36 25.36 -1.73
N TYR A 77 10.53 24.73 -2.56
CA TYR A 77 10.19 25.16 -3.92
C TYR A 77 8.71 25.51 -4.03
N ARG A 78 8.36 26.65 -4.65
CA ARG A 78 6.96 27.00 -4.88
C ARG A 78 6.28 26.06 -5.89
N GLY A 79 4.95 26.10 -5.93
CA GLY A 79 4.14 25.29 -6.86
C GLY A 79 4.19 25.79 -8.31
N GLY A 80 4.43 27.08 -8.54
CA GLY A 80 4.54 27.66 -9.88
C GLY A 80 5.76 27.20 -10.68
N GLY A 81 5.92 27.73 -11.89
CA GLY A 81 7.10 27.51 -12.72
C GLY A 81 6.79 27.36 -14.21
N TYR A 82 7.83 26.97 -14.95
CA TYR A 82 7.75 26.71 -16.39
C TYR A 82 7.40 25.24 -16.64
N VAL A 83 6.34 24.96 -17.39
CA VAL A 83 5.77 23.61 -17.49
C VAL A 83 5.72 23.12 -18.92
N TYR A 84 6.35 21.97 -19.17
CA TYR A 84 6.16 21.19 -20.38
C TYR A 84 5.28 19.97 -20.11
N GLU A 85 4.09 19.92 -20.72
CA GLU A 85 3.17 18.80 -20.57
C GLU A 85 3.38 17.71 -21.63
N PHE A 86 3.44 16.46 -21.18
CA PHE A 86 3.55 15.30 -22.06
C PHE A 86 2.15 14.90 -22.56
N ARG A 87 1.77 15.30 -23.77
CA ARG A 87 0.44 15.03 -24.33
C ARG A 87 0.39 14.03 -25.50
N SER A 88 1.52 13.60 -26.04
CA SER A 88 1.60 12.97 -27.37
C SER A 88 2.23 11.57 -27.39
N SER A 89 2.39 11.02 -28.59
CA SER A 89 3.00 9.71 -28.85
C SER A 89 4.50 9.69 -28.47
N LEU A 90 5.06 8.49 -28.34
CA LEU A 90 6.50 8.32 -28.01
C LEU A 90 7.44 8.97 -29.03
N SER A 91 7.08 9.00 -30.32
CA SER A 91 7.87 9.65 -31.36
C SER A 91 7.88 11.17 -31.19
N ASP A 92 6.70 11.75 -30.96
CA ASP A 92 6.54 13.20 -30.81
C ASP A 92 7.22 13.68 -29.53
N PHE A 93 7.12 12.90 -28.45
CA PHE A 93 7.82 13.14 -27.20
C PHE A 93 9.34 13.22 -27.39
N LYS A 94 9.92 12.30 -28.17
CA LYS A 94 11.37 12.28 -28.44
C LYS A 94 11.80 13.49 -29.25
N THR A 95 11.04 13.86 -30.28
CA THR A 95 11.31 15.03 -31.11
C THR A 95 11.22 16.31 -30.28
N ASN A 96 10.15 16.50 -29.53
CA ASN A 96 9.96 17.69 -28.69
C ASN A 96 11.00 17.81 -27.58
N LEU A 97 11.41 16.71 -26.96
CA LEU A 97 12.51 16.73 -25.98
C LEU A 97 13.84 17.11 -26.63
N SER A 98 14.11 16.63 -27.85
CA SER A 98 15.32 17.02 -28.58
C SER A 98 15.32 18.51 -28.94
N GLU A 99 14.16 19.07 -29.27
CA GLU A 99 13.98 20.50 -29.51
C GLU A 99 14.16 21.32 -28.22
N LEU A 100 13.54 20.93 -27.10
CA LEU A 100 13.73 21.58 -25.80
C LEU A 100 15.20 21.55 -25.34
N HIS A 101 15.91 20.46 -25.63
CA HIS A 101 17.34 20.36 -25.37
C HIS A 101 18.15 21.31 -26.26
N GLN A 102 17.85 21.40 -27.55
CA GLN A 102 18.49 22.36 -28.46
C GLN A 102 18.24 23.81 -28.06
N LEU A 103 17.05 24.09 -27.52
CA LEU A 103 16.66 25.41 -27.00
C LEU A 103 17.22 25.70 -25.60
N GLY A 104 17.96 24.78 -24.98
CA GLY A 104 18.53 25.00 -23.65
C GLY A 104 17.47 25.20 -22.57
N TRP A 105 16.33 24.48 -22.63
CA TRP A 105 15.26 24.64 -21.64
C TRP A 105 15.75 24.39 -20.21
N ILE A 106 16.72 23.49 -20.03
CA ILE A 106 17.49 23.30 -18.80
C ILE A 106 18.85 23.97 -18.99
N ASP A 107 19.22 24.87 -18.10
CA ASP A 107 20.52 25.55 -18.12
C ASP A 107 21.04 25.79 -16.70
N GLU A 108 22.08 26.60 -16.58
CA GLU A 108 22.78 26.90 -15.32
C GLU A 108 21.89 27.61 -14.27
N LYS A 109 20.79 28.25 -14.71
CA LYS A 109 19.83 28.96 -13.83
C LYS A 109 18.75 28.05 -13.27
N THR A 110 18.62 26.85 -13.81
CA THR A 110 17.68 25.86 -13.32
C THR A 110 18.07 25.44 -11.91
N ARG A 111 17.09 25.36 -11.00
CA ARG A 111 17.30 24.94 -9.60
C ARG A 111 16.55 23.69 -9.21
N ALA A 112 15.37 23.48 -9.79
CA ALA A 112 14.63 22.25 -9.59
C ALA A 112 13.85 21.87 -10.84
N ILE A 113 13.83 20.57 -11.12
CA ILE A 113 12.97 19.98 -12.13
C ILE A 113 12.12 18.89 -11.48
N PHE A 114 10.81 19.02 -11.65
CA PHE A 114 9.82 18.04 -11.24
C PHE A 114 9.32 17.27 -12.46
N ILE A 115 9.43 15.94 -12.41
CA ILE A 115 8.75 15.03 -13.32
C ILE A 115 7.67 14.33 -12.51
N GLN A 116 6.43 14.74 -12.74
CA GLN A 116 5.26 14.19 -12.09
C GLN A 116 4.51 13.30 -13.07
N LEU A 117 4.19 12.08 -12.63
CA LEU A 117 3.42 11.13 -13.41
C LEU A 117 2.54 10.28 -12.49
N THR A 118 1.46 9.76 -13.06
CA THR A 118 0.51 8.94 -12.33
C THR A 118 0.48 7.56 -12.94
N LEU A 119 0.80 6.55 -12.13
CA LEU A 119 0.74 5.15 -12.51
C LEU A 119 -0.57 4.54 -11.98
N TYR A 120 -1.17 3.65 -12.76
CA TYR A 120 -2.34 2.89 -12.33
C TYR A 120 -2.05 1.40 -12.44
N ASN A 121 -2.25 0.66 -11.35
CA ASN A 121 -2.17 -0.79 -11.34
C ASN A 121 -3.58 -1.40 -11.33
N PRO A 122 -4.06 -1.97 -12.46
CA PRO A 122 -5.41 -2.50 -12.57
C PRO A 122 -5.68 -3.69 -11.65
N SER A 123 -4.67 -4.51 -11.37
CA SER A 123 -4.82 -5.75 -10.60
C SER A 123 -5.13 -5.48 -9.13
N VAL A 124 -4.55 -4.42 -8.57
CA VAL A 124 -4.81 -3.96 -7.19
C VAL A 124 -5.71 -2.72 -7.11
N GLN A 125 -6.14 -2.18 -8.26
CA GLN A 125 -6.93 -0.95 -8.38
C GLN A 125 -6.31 0.26 -7.65
N LEU A 126 -4.97 0.29 -7.60
CA LEU A 126 -4.20 1.31 -6.89
C LEU A 126 -3.68 2.34 -7.88
N LEU A 127 -3.90 3.62 -7.59
CA LEU A 127 -3.23 4.71 -8.28
C LEU A 127 -1.94 5.03 -7.51
N THR A 128 -0.87 5.41 -8.18
CA THR A 128 0.37 5.82 -7.53
C THR A 128 0.84 7.10 -8.17
N ALA A 129 0.86 8.17 -7.39
CA ALA A 129 1.48 9.42 -7.81
C ALA A 129 2.99 9.29 -7.64
N VAL A 130 3.74 9.56 -8.70
CA VAL A 130 5.20 9.52 -8.72
C VAL A 130 5.69 10.93 -8.96
N THR A 131 6.53 11.42 -8.05
CA THR A 131 7.22 12.71 -8.19
C THR A 131 8.71 12.43 -8.19
N LEU A 132 9.37 12.71 -9.32
CA LEU A 132 10.82 12.72 -9.42
C LEU A 132 11.26 14.19 -9.35
N LEU A 133 12.16 14.50 -8.43
CA LEU A 133 12.75 15.82 -8.27
C LEU A 133 14.24 15.74 -8.61
N ALA A 134 14.72 16.64 -9.46
CA ALA A 134 16.14 16.89 -9.67
C ALA A 134 16.48 18.29 -9.18
N GLU A 135 17.25 18.40 -8.10
CA GLU A 135 17.74 19.66 -7.52
C GLU A 135 19.13 19.98 -8.08
N PHE A 136 19.29 21.17 -8.62
CA PHE A 136 20.54 21.68 -9.18
C PHE A 136 21.15 22.67 -8.19
N LEU A 137 22.32 22.34 -7.66
CA LEU A 137 23.03 23.21 -6.72
C LEU A 137 23.79 24.30 -7.48
N PRO A 138 23.98 25.48 -6.86
CA PRO A 138 24.83 26.55 -7.39
C PRO A 138 26.26 26.10 -7.73
N THR A 139 26.77 25.06 -7.05
CA THR A 139 28.11 24.49 -7.27
C THR A 139 28.15 23.44 -8.40
N SER A 140 27.17 23.46 -9.32
CA SER A 140 27.05 22.56 -10.48
C SER A 140 26.82 21.08 -10.16
N GLY A 141 26.29 20.75 -8.98
CA GLY A 141 25.87 19.39 -8.61
C GLY A 141 24.38 19.14 -8.89
N VAL A 142 24.01 17.90 -9.24
CA VAL A 142 22.60 17.49 -9.43
C VAL A 142 22.26 16.36 -8.47
N PHE A 143 21.21 16.53 -7.67
CA PHE A 143 20.69 15.52 -6.76
C PHE A 143 19.29 15.11 -7.19
N THR A 144 19.06 13.81 -7.30
CA THR A 144 17.77 13.27 -7.70
C THR A 144 17.09 12.55 -6.54
N THR A 145 15.83 12.89 -6.29
CA THR A 145 14.96 12.23 -5.31
C THR A 145 13.71 11.71 -6.01
N ALA A 146 13.24 10.55 -5.57
CA ALA A 146 12.05 9.90 -6.11
C ALA A 146 11.07 9.62 -4.98
N HIS A 147 9.87 10.19 -5.08
CA HIS A 147 8.79 10.00 -4.13
C HIS A 147 7.62 9.26 -4.79
N PHE A 148 7.17 8.18 -4.16
CA PHE A 148 6.08 7.33 -4.63
C PHE A 148 4.96 7.35 -3.59
N GLU A 149 3.80 7.87 -3.96
CA GLU A 149 2.64 7.95 -3.06
C GLU A 149 1.49 7.11 -3.63
N PRO A 150 1.18 5.96 -3.02
CA PRO A 150 0.02 5.16 -3.39
C PRO A 150 -1.26 5.85 -2.91
N ILE A 151 -2.19 6.11 -3.83
CA ILE A 151 -3.49 6.74 -3.60
C ILE A 151 -4.58 5.71 -3.89
N ASP A 152 -5.34 5.36 -2.84
CA ASP A 152 -6.53 4.52 -2.96
C ASP A 152 -7.76 5.40 -3.26
N PHE A 153 -8.28 5.36 -4.50
CA PHE A 153 -9.55 6.00 -4.84
C PHE A 153 -10.73 5.13 -4.39
N TYR A 154 -11.13 5.23 -3.12
CA TYR A 154 -12.37 4.61 -2.67
C TYR A 154 -13.50 5.64 -2.52
N LYS A 155 -14.45 5.67 -3.47
CA LYS A 155 -15.78 6.25 -3.23
C LYS A 155 -16.64 5.24 -2.48
N LEU A 156 -16.26 4.90 -1.24
CA LEU A 156 -17.07 4.02 -0.39
C LEU A 156 -18.08 4.86 0.38
N ARG A 157 -19.30 4.98 -0.15
CA ARG A 157 -20.48 5.37 0.65
C ARG A 157 -20.87 4.21 1.58
N LEU A 158 -22.08 3.68 1.46
CA LEU A 158 -22.60 2.61 2.33
C LEU A 158 -21.84 1.28 2.23
N LYS A 159 -21.09 1.04 1.14
CA LYS A 159 -20.23 -0.14 1.00
C LYS A 159 -19.10 -0.19 2.04
N TYR A 160 -18.69 0.95 2.61
CA TYR A 160 -17.69 0.98 3.70
C TYR A 160 -18.17 0.17 4.90
N PHE A 161 -19.46 0.27 5.28
CA PHE A 161 -20.01 -0.46 6.43
C PHE A 161 -20.18 -1.96 6.20
N TYR A 162 -20.06 -2.45 4.96
CA TYR A 162 -20.13 -3.88 4.66
C TYR A 162 -18.76 -4.55 4.47
N GLN A 163 -17.69 -3.76 4.38
CA GLN A 163 -16.35 -4.28 4.26
C GLN A 163 -15.83 -4.71 5.63
N PHE A 164 -15.40 -5.98 5.73
CA PHE A 164 -14.91 -6.58 6.98
C PHE A 164 -13.86 -5.72 7.71
N TRP A 165 -12.85 -5.22 6.97
CA TRP A 165 -11.77 -4.40 7.57
C TRP A 165 -12.26 -3.05 8.08
N SER A 166 -13.23 -2.45 7.39
CA SER A 166 -13.84 -1.19 7.79
C SER A 166 -14.69 -1.36 9.05
N LEU A 167 -15.39 -2.49 9.19
CA LEU A 167 -16.11 -2.84 10.43
C LEU A 167 -15.18 -2.95 11.63
N ILE A 168 -13.99 -3.54 11.47
CA ILE A 168 -12.98 -3.59 12.54
C ILE A 168 -12.51 -2.18 12.92
N GLN A 169 -12.29 -1.29 11.95
CA GLN A 169 -11.91 0.10 12.22
C GLN A 169 -13.01 0.86 12.96
N LEU A 170 -14.26 0.72 12.54
CA LEU A 170 -15.43 1.28 13.22
C LEU A 170 -15.56 0.74 14.65
N GLY A 171 -15.27 -0.55 14.85
CA GLY A 171 -15.21 -1.18 16.17
C GLY A 171 -14.17 -0.52 17.08
N ILE A 172 -12.94 -0.30 16.57
CA ILE A 172 -11.87 0.39 17.33
C ILE A 172 -12.31 1.81 17.70
N ILE A 173 -12.84 2.58 16.73
CA ILE A 173 -13.29 3.95 16.96
C ILE A 173 -14.42 3.95 18.01
N GLY A 174 -15.43 3.09 17.84
CA GLY A 174 -16.54 2.96 18.79
C GLY A 174 -16.09 2.60 20.19
N CYS A 175 -15.22 1.59 20.34
CA CYS A 175 -14.65 1.20 21.64
C CYS A 175 -13.80 2.32 22.25
N SER A 176 -13.03 3.06 21.46
CA SER A 176 -12.23 4.18 21.96
C SER A 176 -13.09 5.34 22.47
N LEU A 177 -14.11 5.75 21.72
CA LEU A 177 -15.03 6.81 22.12
C LEU A 177 -15.85 6.40 23.34
N GLY A 178 -16.32 5.15 23.36
CA GLY A 178 -16.98 4.58 24.54
C GLY A 178 -16.07 4.57 25.76
N SER A 179 -14.79 4.20 25.61
CA SER A 179 -13.82 4.20 26.70
C SER A 179 -13.59 5.60 27.26
N ILE A 180 -13.52 6.63 26.41
CA ILE A 180 -13.39 8.02 26.84
C ILE A 180 -14.63 8.46 27.63
N GLY A 181 -15.83 8.12 27.15
CA GLY A 181 -17.08 8.43 27.85
C GLY A 181 -17.17 7.78 29.23
N VAL A 182 -16.85 6.48 29.32
CA VAL A 182 -16.85 5.73 30.59
C VAL A 182 -15.74 6.23 31.52
N TYR A 183 -14.58 6.63 31.00
CA TYR A 183 -13.50 7.22 31.79
C TYR A 183 -13.93 8.55 32.42
N PHE A 184 -14.65 9.40 31.67
CA PHE A 184 -15.19 10.64 32.22
C PHE A 184 -16.24 10.38 33.30
N TRP A 185 -17.10 9.38 33.10
CA TRP A 185 -18.07 8.96 34.12
C TRP A 185 -17.37 8.45 35.39
N ARG A 186 -16.34 7.61 35.25
CA ARG A 186 -15.50 7.16 36.36
C ARG A 186 -14.85 8.32 37.10
N PHE A 187 -14.36 9.32 36.38
CA PHE A 187 -13.72 10.50 36.96
C PHE A 187 -14.71 11.31 37.81
N GLN A 188 -15.92 11.55 37.31
CA GLN A 188 -16.96 12.21 38.10
C GLN A 188 -17.30 11.44 39.37
N GLU A 189 -17.51 10.12 39.27
CA GLU A 189 -17.88 9.30 40.43
C GLU A 189 -16.74 9.23 41.47
N THR A 190 -15.49 9.17 41.02
CA THR A 190 -14.32 9.20 41.90
C THR A 190 -14.24 10.53 42.65
N ASN A 191 -14.46 11.66 41.96
CA ASN A 191 -14.46 12.98 42.61
C ASN A 191 -15.58 13.12 43.64
N ARG A 192 -16.77 12.58 43.34
CA ARG A 192 -17.91 12.53 44.28
C ARG A 192 -17.55 11.75 45.54
N ILE A 193 -16.91 10.59 45.38
CA ILE A 193 -16.47 9.73 46.49
C ILE A 193 -15.38 10.43 47.31
N SER A 194 -14.39 11.06 46.66
CA SER A 194 -13.32 11.80 47.35
C SER A 194 -13.85 12.96 48.20
N GLN A 195 -14.79 13.75 47.66
CA GLN A 195 -15.43 14.84 48.41
C GLN A 195 -16.24 14.33 49.61
N LEU A 196 -16.97 13.23 49.43
CA LEU A 196 -17.72 12.60 50.51
C LEU A 196 -16.79 12.08 51.62
N PHE A 197 -15.64 11.54 51.24
CA PHE A 197 -14.61 11.05 52.17
C PHE A 197 -13.98 12.20 52.99
N GLU A 198 -13.67 13.33 52.34
CA GLU A 198 -13.14 14.53 53.02
C GLU A 198 -14.15 15.11 54.03
N GLN A 199 -15.43 15.21 53.68
CA GLN A 199 -16.45 15.77 54.57
C GLN A 199 -16.73 14.90 55.80
N THR A 200 -16.54 13.57 55.68
CA THR A 200 -16.88 12.60 56.73
C THR A 200 -15.67 12.11 57.51
N ASN A 201 -14.46 12.60 57.20
CA ASN A 201 -13.18 12.13 57.76
C ASN A 201 -13.02 10.59 57.73
N GLY A 202 -13.70 9.90 56.79
CA GLY A 202 -13.64 8.45 56.63
C GLY A 202 -14.41 7.60 57.64
N TYR A 203 -15.26 8.17 58.51
CA TYR A 203 -15.99 7.41 59.53
C TYR A 203 -17.29 6.74 59.03
N ILE A 204 -17.69 6.95 57.77
CA ILE A 204 -18.94 6.44 57.17
C ILE A 204 -18.63 5.42 56.06
N TYR A 205 -19.42 4.35 55.99
CA TYR A 205 -19.36 3.37 54.91
C TYR A 205 -19.73 4.00 53.56
N ILE A 206 -18.85 3.85 52.55
CA ILE A 206 -19.07 4.32 51.18
C ILE A 206 -19.32 3.12 50.26
N ASN A 207 -20.45 3.12 49.56
CA ASN A 207 -20.76 2.07 48.59
C ASN A 207 -19.96 2.27 47.29
N LEU A 208 -18.97 1.41 47.04
CA LEU A 208 -18.10 1.44 45.85
C LEU A 208 -18.60 0.59 44.68
N GLN A 209 -19.74 -0.09 44.81
CA GLN A 209 -20.21 -1.04 43.81
C GLN A 209 -20.38 -0.40 42.42
N VAL A 210 -20.88 0.85 42.36
CA VAL A 210 -21.02 1.59 41.10
C VAL A 210 -19.64 1.92 40.51
N ALA A 211 -18.68 2.34 41.34
CA ALA A 211 -17.31 2.64 40.87
C ALA A 211 -16.60 1.39 40.33
N VAL A 212 -16.79 0.23 40.98
CA VAL A 212 -16.28 -1.06 40.51
C VAL A 212 -16.94 -1.46 39.18
N TYR A 213 -18.26 -1.36 39.07
CA TYR A 213 -18.99 -1.67 37.84
C TYR A 213 -18.55 -0.81 36.64
N VAL A 214 -18.36 0.49 36.85
CA VAL A 214 -17.84 1.41 35.81
C VAL A 214 -16.41 1.04 35.41
N ASN A 215 -15.58 0.61 36.37
CA ASN A 215 -14.22 0.15 36.09
C ASN A 215 -14.20 -1.18 35.29
N ASP A 216 -15.11 -2.11 35.58
CA ASP A 216 -15.22 -3.37 34.84
C ASP A 216 -15.65 -3.12 33.39
N ILE A 217 -16.63 -2.24 33.16
CA ILE A 217 -17.03 -1.82 31.81
C ILE A 217 -15.85 -1.20 31.04
N LEU A 218 -15.09 -0.31 31.69
CA LEU A 218 -13.91 0.30 31.07
C LEU A 218 -12.88 -0.76 30.68
N THR A 219 -12.65 -1.74 31.56
CA THR A 219 -11.71 -2.84 31.31
C THR A 219 -12.16 -3.71 30.14
N PHE A 220 -13.46 -4.02 30.03
CA PHE A 220 -14.01 -4.75 28.89
C PHE A 220 -13.85 -3.97 27.57
N LEU A 221 -14.16 -2.67 27.56
CA LEU A 221 -14.01 -1.82 26.37
C LEU A 221 -12.55 -1.73 25.89
N LEU A 222 -11.61 -1.60 26.82
CA LEU A 222 -10.18 -1.64 26.52
C LEU A 222 -9.75 -3.02 25.99
N GLY A 223 -10.26 -4.10 26.58
CA GLY A 223 -10.04 -5.47 26.11
C GLY A 223 -10.51 -5.67 24.66
N PHE A 224 -11.71 -5.21 24.32
CA PHE A 224 -12.22 -5.25 22.95
C PHE A 224 -11.38 -4.38 21.99
N CYS A 225 -10.91 -3.21 22.46
CA CYS A 225 -10.02 -2.36 21.67
C CYS A 225 -8.69 -3.07 21.34
N CYS A 226 -8.07 -3.72 22.33
CA CYS A 226 -6.86 -4.53 22.14
C CYS A 226 -7.12 -5.71 21.19
N PHE A 227 -8.26 -6.39 21.33
CA PHE A 227 -8.64 -7.50 20.46
C PHE A 227 -8.78 -7.07 18.99
N PHE A 228 -9.55 -6.00 18.71
CA PHE A 228 -9.68 -5.48 17.35
C PHE A 228 -8.36 -4.94 16.79
N SER A 229 -7.53 -4.33 17.63
CA SER A 229 -6.18 -3.89 17.25
C SER A 229 -5.30 -5.07 16.85
N MET A 230 -5.40 -6.20 17.55
CA MET A 230 -4.69 -7.43 17.19
C MET A 230 -5.17 -7.99 15.85
N ILE A 231 -6.48 -7.98 15.58
CA ILE A 231 -7.02 -8.37 14.26
C ILE A 231 -6.50 -7.44 13.16
N LYS A 232 -6.42 -6.13 13.42
CA LYS A 232 -5.87 -5.16 12.47
C LYS A 232 -4.38 -5.39 12.23
N PHE A 233 -3.62 -5.78 13.26
CA PHE A 233 -2.21 -6.15 13.11
C PHE A 233 -2.02 -7.33 12.16
N VAL A 234 -2.94 -8.30 12.13
CA VAL A 234 -2.91 -9.41 11.15
C VAL A 234 -2.97 -8.91 9.68
N GLN A 235 -3.58 -7.75 9.44
CA GLN A 235 -3.61 -7.14 8.10
C GLN A 235 -2.20 -6.76 7.62
N LEU A 236 -1.28 -6.39 8.51
CA LEU A 236 0.11 -6.07 8.16
C LEU A 236 0.87 -7.31 7.65
N PHE A 237 0.47 -8.51 8.06
CA PHE A 237 1.10 -9.73 7.55
C PHE A 237 0.72 -10.07 6.10
N ARG A 238 -0.28 -9.40 5.51
CA ARG A 238 -0.66 -9.59 4.10
C ARG A 238 0.44 -9.18 3.11
N PHE A 239 1.41 -8.37 3.53
CA PHE A 239 2.58 -8.05 2.70
C PHE A 239 3.48 -9.28 2.45
N ASN A 240 3.37 -10.33 3.27
CA ASN A 240 4.06 -11.59 3.01
C ASN A 240 3.25 -12.43 2.01
N GLN A 241 3.87 -12.74 0.87
CA GLN A 241 3.27 -13.54 -0.19
C GLN A 241 2.71 -14.89 0.31
N ARG A 242 3.38 -15.55 1.27
CA ARG A 242 2.91 -16.83 1.83
C ARG A 242 1.61 -16.68 2.61
N ILE A 243 1.42 -15.54 3.27
CA ILE A 243 0.26 -15.26 4.11
C ILE A 243 -0.89 -14.72 3.24
N SER A 244 -0.59 -13.95 2.19
CA SER A 244 -1.59 -13.54 1.19
C SER A 244 -2.22 -14.76 0.51
N LEU A 245 -1.39 -15.75 0.12
CA LEU A 245 -1.88 -17.01 -0.44
C LEU A 245 -2.90 -17.68 0.50
N PHE A 246 -2.59 -17.82 1.79
CA PHE A 246 -3.51 -18.41 2.76
C PHE A 246 -4.80 -17.59 2.96
N ALA A 247 -4.69 -16.25 2.95
CA ALA A 247 -5.86 -15.39 3.06
C ALA A 247 -6.78 -15.50 1.83
N GLU A 248 -6.21 -15.63 0.63
CA GLU A 248 -6.94 -15.86 -0.61
C GLU A 248 -7.57 -17.24 -0.66
N THR A 249 -6.89 -18.28 -0.14
CA THR A 249 -7.43 -19.64 -0.06
C THR A 249 -8.65 -19.68 0.85
N LEU A 250 -8.59 -19.00 2.01
CA LEU A 250 -9.72 -18.86 2.92
C LEU A 250 -10.87 -18.05 2.30
N LYS A 251 -10.56 -16.96 1.58
CA LYS A 251 -11.56 -16.14 0.90
C LYS A 251 -12.28 -16.92 -0.21
N SER A 252 -11.53 -17.72 -0.96
CA SER A 252 -12.06 -18.57 -2.03
C SER A 252 -12.95 -19.69 -1.48
N CYS A 253 -12.53 -20.35 -0.38
CA CYS A 253 -13.32 -21.42 0.22
C CYS A 253 -14.48 -20.94 1.09
N ALA A 254 -14.52 -19.65 1.47
CA ALA A 254 -15.49 -19.12 2.43
C ALA A 254 -16.94 -19.47 2.08
N LYS A 255 -17.33 -19.36 0.80
CA LYS A 255 -18.70 -19.70 0.37
C LYS A 255 -19.00 -21.20 0.52
N LYS A 256 -18.05 -22.07 0.15
CA LYS A 256 -18.18 -23.53 0.30
C LYS A 256 -18.24 -23.92 1.78
N VAL A 257 -17.38 -23.31 2.60
CA VAL A 257 -17.31 -23.53 4.05
C VAL A 257 -18.60 -23.07 4.73
N ILE A 258 -19.13 -21.88 4.43
CA ILE A 258 -20.39 -21.39 5.01
C ILE A 258 -21.55 -22.34 4.67
N SER A 259 -21.66 -22.79 3.42
CA SER A 259 -22.69 -23.74 3.01
C SER A 259 -22.57 -25.06 3.77
N PHE A 260 -21.35 -25.57 3.97
CA PHE A 260 -21.11 -26.78 4.74
C PHE A 260 -21.39 -26.59 6.23
N SER A 261 -21.03 -25.44 6.81
CA SER A 261 -21.31 -25.10 8.21
C SER A 261 -22.80 -25.11 8.54
N ILE A 262 -23.66 -24.71 7.59
CA ILE A 262 -25.12 -24.81 7.76
C ILE A 262 -25.56 -26.28 7.87
N MET A 263 -25.06 -27.15 6.99
CA MET A 263 -25.36 -28.59 7.04
C MET A 263 -24.85 -29.21 8.34
N PHE A 264 -23.62 -28.88 8.74
CA PHE A 264 -23.04 -29.29 10.01
C PHE A 264 -23.89 -28.84 11.20
N ALA A 265 -24.34 -27.59 11.23
CA ALA A 265 -25.16 -27.07 12.32
C ALA A 265 -26.48 -27.83 12.49
N ILE A 266 -27.12 -28.25 11.39
CA ILE A 266 -28.35 -29.06 11.44
C ILE A 266 -28.05 -30.43 12.09
N VAL A 267 -27.00 -31.11 11.64
CA VAL A 267 -26.60 -32.41 12.22
C VAL A 267 -26.21 -32.23 13.69
N PHE A 268 -25.42 -31.23 14.01
CA PHE A 268 -24.98 -30.94 15.37
C PHE A 268 -26.17 -30.66 16.30
N MET A 269 -27.13 -29.82 15.89
CA MET A 269 -28.32 -29.53 16.68
C MET A 269 -29.25 -30.75 16.82
N SER A 270 -29.27 -31.66 15.84
CA SER A 270 -30.01 -32.93 15.97
C SER A 270 -29.41 -33.83 17.05
N PHE A 271 -28.08 -33.89 17.15
CA PHE A 271 -27.39 -34.59 18.23
C PHE A 271 -27.56 -33.90 19.58
N VAL A 272 -27.50 -32.57 19.64
CA VAL A 272 -27.81 -31.80 20.88
C VAL A 272 -29.20 -32.17 21.41
N SER A 273 -30.20 -32.20 20.53
CA SER A 273 -31.57 -32.58 20.90
C SER A 273 -31.66 -34.03 21.37
N LEU A 274 -30.98 -34.95 20.68
CA LEU A 274 -30.93 -36.37 21.06
C LEU A 274 -30.29 -36.58 22.45
N PHE A 275 -29.10 -36.03 22.68
CA PHE A 275 -28.39 -36.16 23.95
C PHE A 275 -29.12 -35.48 25.11
N TYR A 276 -29.74 -34.32 24.87
CA TYR A 276 -30.57 -33.67 25.87
C TYR A 276 -31.74 -34.57 26.29
N LEU A 277 -32.52 -35.07 25.34
CA LEU A 277 -33.70 -35.89 25.64
C LEU A 277 -33.35 -37.23 26.32
N LEU A 278 -32.23 -37.86 25.93
CA LEU A 278 -31.82 -39.16 26.48
C LEU A 278 -31.19 -39.05 27.87
N PHE A 279 -30.47 -37.96 28.16
CA PHE A 279 -29.63 -37.87 29.36
C PHE A 279 -29.97 -36.71 30.31
N VAL A 280 -31.00 -35.90 30.05
CA VAL A 280 -31.40 -34.78 30.94
C VAL A 280 -31.66 -35.22 32.39
N SER A 281 -32.24 -36.39 32.60
CA SER A 281 -32.53 -36.92 33.93
C SER A 281 -31.37 -37.68 34.57
N LYS A 282 -30.29 -37.95 33.81
CA LYS A 282 -29.18 -38.82 34.22
C LYS A 282 -27.86 -38.05 34.40
N LEU A 283 -27.63 -36.98 33.64
CA LEU A 283 -26.37 -36.22 33.63
C LEU A 283 -26.62 -34.75 33.95
N SER A 284 -25.87 -34.19 34.90
CA SER A 284 -25.89 -32.75 35.21
C SER A 284 -25.45 -31.89 34.02
N SER A 285 -24.55 -32.42 33.20
CA SER A 285 -24.06 -31.79 31.97
C SER A 285 -25.19 -31.59 30.94
N CYS A 286 -26.23 -32.43 30.97
CA CYS A 286 -27.41 -32.33 30.11
C CYS A 286 -28.58 -31.56 30.75
N SER A 287 -28.38 -30.89 31.89
CA SER A 287 -29.46 -30.20 32.61
C SER A 287 -30.12 -29.06 31.83
N SER A 288 -29.34 -28.35 31.00
CA SER A 288 -29.82 -27.30 30.12
C SER A 288 -29.34 -27.54 28.69
N LEU A 289 -30.05 -26.96 27.71
CA LEU A 289 -29.63 -27.04 26.31
C LEU A 289 -28.24 -26.40 26.09
N LEU A 290 -27.92 -25.32 26.81
CA LEU A 290 -26.62 -24.65 26.70
C LEU A 290 -25.48 -25.51 27.26
N THR A 291 -25.66 -26.12 28.44
CA THR A 291 -24.67 -27.03 29.01
C THR A 291 -24.52 -28.31 28.16
N THR A 292 -25.60 -28.75 27.51
CA THR A 292 -25.54 -29.87 26.55
C THR A 292 -24.74 -29.51 25.30
N ILE A 293 -24.91 -28.30 24.76
CA ILE A 293 -24.09 -27.79 23.65
C ILE A 293 -22.62 -27.73 24.07
N GLN A 294 -22.31 -27.23 25.27
CA GLN A 294 -20.95 -27.20 25.80
C GLN A 294 -20.36 -28.61 25.89
N MET A 295 -21.09 -29.56 26.49
CA MET A 295 -20.67 -30.96 26.63
C MET A 295 -20.37 -31.61 25.28
N ILE A 296 -21.24 -31.43 24.27
CA ILE A 296 -21.03 -32.01 22.94
C ILE A 296 -19.85 -31.33 22.21
N PHE A 297 -19.66 -30.03 22.40
CA PHE A 297 -18.50 -29.33 21.86
C PHE A 297 -17.20 -29.82 22.50
N GLU A 298 -17.18 -30.04 23.82
CA GLU A 298 -16.04 -30.64 24.53
C GLU A 298 -15.77 -32.08 24.11
N MET A 299 -16.82 -32.86 23.80
CA MET A 299 -16.67 -34.18 23.18
C MET A 299 -16.10 -34.13 21.77
N THR A 300 -16.43 -33.10 20.98
CA THR A 300 -15.84 -32.89 19.64
C THR A 300 -14.34 -32.63 19.73
N LEU A 301 -13.91 -31.90 20.76
CA LEU A 301 -12.49 -31.66 21.09
C LEU A 301 -11.82 -32.86 21.80
N ARG A 302 -12.57 -33.95 22.06
CA ARG A 302 -12.15 -35.16 22.78
C ARG A 302 -11.56 -34.90 24.18
N LYS A 303 -12.11 -33.92 24.89
CA LYS A 303 -11.64 -33.51 26.21
C LYS A 303 -12.44 -34.12 27.37
N LEU A 304 -13.68 -34.56 27.11
CA LEU A 304 -14.61 -35.05 28.14
C LEU A 304 -14.35 -36.52 28.53
N ASP A 305 -14.49 -36.83 29.83
CA ASP A 305 -14.52 -38.20 30.35
C ASP A 305 -15.80 -38.91 29.91
N THR A 306 -15.69 -39.78 28.90
CA THR A 306 -16.83 -40.49 28.29
C THR A 306 -17.44 -41.57 29.19
N SER A 307 -16.82 -41.85 30.35
CA SER A 307 -17.28 -42.85 31.32
C SER A 307 -18.66 -42.53 31.87
N GLU A 308 -18.96 -41.26 32.14
CA GLU A 308 -20.25 -40.84 32.72
C GLU A 308 -21.45 -41.19 31.81
N ILE A 309 -21.25 -41.11 30.49
CA ILE A 309 -22.31 -41.42 29.49
C ILE A 309 -22.54 -42.93 29.40
N ILE A 310 -21.48 -43.73 29.50
CA ILE A 310 -21.54 -45.19 29.46
C ILE A 310 -22.18 -45.73 30.75
N GLU A 311 -21.89 -45.09 31.88
CA GLU A 311 -22.51 -45.42 33.18
C GLU A 311 -23.99 -45.03 33.25
N ALA A 312 -24.38 -43.91 32.61
CA ALA A 312 -25.77 -43.48 32.56
C ALA A 312 -26.68 -44.44 31.77
N ASP A 313 -26.19 -45.00 30.66
CA ASP A 313 -26.90 -46.03 29.91
C ASP A 313 -25.92 -46.97 29.18
N ALA A 314 -25.80 -48.20 29.69
CA ALA A 314 -24.83 -49.17 29.19
C ALA A 314 -25.07 -49.60 27.72
N PHE A 315 -26.27 -49.39 27.18
CA PHE A 315 -26.59 -49.75 25.80
C PHE A 315 -26.69 -48.52 24.90
N LEU A 316 -27.55 -47.57 25.25
CA LEU A 316 -27.85 -46.43 24.39
C LEU A 316 -26.72 -45.39 24.39
N GLY A 317 -25.99 -45.25 25.52
CA GLY A 317 -24.85 -44.34 25.66
C GLY A 317 -23.72 -44.61 24.66
N PRO A 318 -23.12 -45.81 24.65
CA PRO A 318 -22.08 -46.18 23.70
C PRO A 318 -22.51 -46.05 22.24
N ILE A 319 -23.75 -46.40 21.91
CA ILE A 319 -24.28 -46.33 20.53
C ILE A 319 -24.38 -44.88 20.07
N CYS A 320 -25.00 -44.00 20.87
CA CYS A 320 -25.11 -42.57 20.54
C CYS A 320 -23.74 -41.90 20.44
N LEU A 321 -22.80 -42.26 21.33
CA LEU A 321 -21.43 -41.74 21.31
C LEU A 321 -20.68 -42.21 20.06
N ALA A 322 -20.76 -43.50 19.72
CA ALA A 322 -20.12 -44.03 18.52
C ALA A 322 -20.68 -43.39 17.24
N LEU A 323 -22.01 -43.22 17.15
CA LEU A 323 -22.67 -42.54 16.04
C LEU A 323 -22.22 -41.08 15.92
N PHE A 324 -22.14 -40.37 17.05
CA PHE A 324 -21.68 -38.98 17.11
C PHE A 324 -20.22 -38.85 16.66
N VAL A 325 -19.31 -39.66 17.20
CA VAL A 325 -17.90 -39.63 16.81
C VAL A 325 -17.72 -39.95 15.32
N LEU A 326 -18.45 -40.94 14.81
CA LEU A 326 -18.38 -41.29 13.38
C LEU A 326 -18.87 -40.14 12.49
N LEU A 327 -20.05 -39.58 12.77
CA LEU A 327 -20.65 -38.56 11.89
C LEU A 327 -20.03 -37.17 12.08
N VAL A 328 -19.92 -36.69 13.31
CA VAL A 328 -19.47 -35.32 13.61
C VAL A 328 -17.95 -35.22 13.60
N VAL A 329 -17.24 -36.16 14.23
CA VAL A 329 -15.78 -36.08 14.29
C VAL A 329 -15.16 -36.57 12.98
N PHE A 330 -15.44 -37.79 12.53
CA PHE A 330 -14.76 -38.30 11.33
C PHE A 330 -15.30 -37.72 10.03
N VAL A 331 -16.61 -37.83 9.76
CA VAL A 331 -17.16 -37.39 8.46
C VAL A 331 -17.09 -35.87 8.31
N CYS A 332 -17.58 -35.10 9.30
CA CYS A 332 -17.59 -33.64 9.14
C CYS A 332 -16.19 -33.01 9.15
N SER A 333 -15.24 -33.48 9.96
CA SER A 333 -13.87 -32.94 9.91
C SER A 333 -13.16 -33.28 8.60
N SER A 334 -13.35 -34.50 8.07
CA SER A 334 -12.78 -34.91 6.79
C SER A 334 -13.33 -34.08 5.64
N MET A 335 -14.63 -33.81 5.64
CA MET A 335 -15.28 -32.95 4.65
C MET A 335 -14.75 -31.50 4.74
N PHE A 336 -14.62 -30.95 5.95
CA PHE A 336 -14.07 -29.61 6.17
C PHE A 336 -12.65 -29.48 5.64
N MET A 337 -11.77 -30.44 5.97
CA MET A 337 -10.39 -30.46 5.48
C MET A 337 -10.33 -30.61 3.96
N SER A 338 -11.17 -31.46 3.36
CA SER A 338 -11.22 -31.65 1.91
C SER A 338 -11.57 -30.35 1.16
N ILE A 339 -12.58 -29.60 1.64
CA ILE A 339 -12.97 -28.30 1.05
C ILE A 339 -11.80 -27.30 1.09
N ILE A 340 -11.05 -27.26 2.19
CA ILE A 340 -9.89 -26.37 2.34
C ILE A 340 -8.76 -26.79 1.41
N ILE A 341 -8.44 -28.09 1.33
CA ILE A 341 -7.37 -28.63 0.48
C ILE A 341 -7.67 -28.35 -0.99
N ASP A 342 -8.89 -28.65 -1.46
CA ASP A 342 -9.34 -28.37 -2.84
C ASP A 342 -9.16 -26.89 -3.19
N SER A 343 -9.63 -26.00 -2.31
CA SER A 343 -9.53 -24.55 -2.51
C SER A 343 -8.08 -24.06 -2.45
N PHE A 344 -7.23 -24.71 -1.65
CA PHE A 344 -5.81 -24.41 -1.57
C PHE A 344 -5.08 -24.71 -2.87
N HIS A 345 -5.35 -25.87 -3.47
CA HIS A 345 -4.78 -26.24 -4.76
C HIS A 345 -5.18 -25.25 -5.86
N HIS A 346 -6.46 -24.88 -5.94
CA HIS A 346 -6.96 -23.93 -6.92
C HIS A 346 -6.28 -22.55 -6.82
N VAL A 347 -6.13 -21.99 -5.62
CA VAL A 347 -5.50 -20.67 -5.44
C VAL A 347 -3.98 -20.74 -5.66
N LYS A 348 -3.33 -21.85 -5.30
CA LYS A 348 -1.89 -22.04 -5.52
C LYS A 348 -1.51 -22.08 -7.00
N GLU A 349 -2.37 -22.61 -7.87
CA GLU A 349 -2.16 -22.59 -9.31
C GLU A 349 -2.23 -21.16 -9.86
N ASN A 350 -3.30 -20.42 -9.52
CA ASN A 350 -3.47 -19.04 -9.95
C ASN A 350 -2.36 -18.10 -9.42
N HIS A 351 -1.94 -18.27 -8.17
CA HIS A 351 -0.91 -17.41 -7.58
C HIS A 351 0.48 -17.63 -8.22
N LYS A 352 0.75 -18.82 -8.79
CA LYS A 352 1.99 -19.03 -9.55
C LYS A 352 1.99 -18.21 -10.85
N GLU A 353 0.85 -18.15 -11.55
CA GLU A 353 0.71 -17.34 -12.77
C GLU A 353 0.87 -15.84 -12.48
N ASP A 354 0.27 -15.34 -11.41
CA ASP A 354 0.39 -13.93 -11.00
C ASP A 354 1.83 -13.56 -10.58
N GLN A 355 2.54 -14.44 -9.84
CA GLN A 355 3.92 -14.21 -9.46
C GLN A 355 4.87 -14.21 -10.67
N ILE A 356 4.63 -15.10 -11.63
CA ILE A 356 5.40 -15.14 -12.89
C ILE A 356 5.16 -13.84 -13.68
N THR A 357 3.93 -13.35 -13.73
CA THR A 357 3.58 -12.11 -14.46
C THR A 357 4.14 -10.85 -13.78
N LEU A 358 4.07 -10.76 -12.45
CA LEU A 358 4.62 -9.63 -11.69
C LEU A 358 6.15 -9.59 -11.77
N SER A 359 6.82 -10.73 -11.58
CA SER A 359 8.28 -10.80 -11.73
C SER A 359 8.72 -10.48 -13.17
N PHE A 360 7.94 -10.88 -14.18
CA PHE A 360 8.16 -10.49 -15.56
C PHE A 360 8.01 -8.97 -15.78
N MET A 361 6.97 -8.33 -15.24
CA MET A 361 6.78 -6.87 -15.33
C MET A 361 7.85 -6.09 -14.55
N LEU A 362 8.23 -6.56 -13.37
CA LEU A 362 9.23 -5.93 -12.51
C LEU A 362 10.65 -6.10 -13.09
N LYS A 363 10.95 -7.24 -13.72
CA LYS A 363 12.17 -7.42 -14.53
C LYS A 363 12.21 -6.49 -15.73
N LYS A 364 11.08 -6.31 -16.43
CA LYS A 364 10.99 -5.37 -17.56
C LYS A 364 11.18 -3.91 -17.11
N PHE A 365 10.67 -3.57 -15.93
CA PHE A 365 10.85 -2.26 -15.28
C PHE A 365 12.28 -2.05 -14.76
N LEU A 366 12.90 -3.06 -14.15
CA LEU A 366 14.31 -3.02 -13.73
C LEU A 366 15.27 -2.89 -14.93
N ARG A 367 14.96 -3.59 -16.03
CA ARG A 367 15.68 -3.44 -17.31
C ARG A 367 15.53 -2.04 -17.91
N TRP A 368 14.37 -1.41 -17.71
CA TRP A 368 14.12 -0.02 -18.13
C TRP A 368 14.87 1.01 -17.26
N THR A 369 15.04 0.75 -15.96
CA THR A 369 15.69 1.68 -15.03
C THR A 369 17.21 1.59 -14.99
N GLY A 370 17.83 0.64 -15.70
CA GLY A 370 19.29 0.58 -15.89
C GLY A 370 20.11 0.31 -14.62
N LEU A 371 19.50 -0.18 -13.54
CA LEU A 371 20.22 -0.54 -12.32
C LEU A 371 21.14 -1.76 -12.56
N LYS A 372 22.45 -1.52 -12.56
CA LYS A 372 23.58 -2.45 -12.80
C LYS A 372 23.71 -3.66 -11.85
N ARG A 373 22.67 -4.08 -11.14
CA ARG A 373 22.70 -5.22 -10.19
C ARG A 373 22.11 -6.52 -10.77
N LEU A 374 22.19 -6.70 -12.08
CA LEU A 374 21.57 -7.84 -12.78
C LEU A 374 22.49 -9.05 -12.98
N ASN A 375 23.82 -8.93 -12.81
CA ASN A 375 24.75 -10.02 -13.15
C ASN A 375 24.53 -11.32 -12.34
N GLU A 376 24.12 -11.25 -11.07
CA GLU A 376 23.86 -12.47 -10.29
C GLU A 376 22.53 -13.14 -10.64
N LEU A 377 21.54 -12.36 -11.09
CA LEU A 377 20.24 -12.87 -11.53
C LEU A 377 20.30 -13.39 -12.97
N GLU A 378 21.10 -12.76 -13.84
CA GLU A 378 21.36 -13.22 -15.22
C GLU A 378 22.06 -14.58 -15.27
N ILE A 379 22.99 -14.89 -14.36
CA ILE A 379 23.69 -16.19 -14.35
C ILE A 379 22.76 -17.35 -13.92
N GLN A 380 21.78 -17.06 -13.07
CA GLN A 380 20.76 -18.04 -12.68
C GLN A 380 19.71 -18.18 -13.78
N GLU A 381 19.33 -17.05 -14.41
CA GLU A 381 18.35 -16.99 -15.48
C GLU A 381 18.90 -17.56 -16.81
N GLU A 382 20.19 -17.47 -17.10
CA GLU A 382 20.82 -18.18 -18.23
C GLU A 382 20.77 -19.69 -18.07
N ARG A 383 20.89 -20.19 -16.83
CA ARG A 383 20.75 -21.62 -16.52
C ARG A 383 19.31 -22.07 -16.69
N ASP A 384 18.34 -21.27 -16.25
CA ASP A 384 16.91 -21.56 -16.40
C ASP A 384 16.42 -21.36 -17.85
N CYS A 385 16.97 -20.39 -18.59
CA CYS A 385 16.68 -20.16 -20.01
C CYS A 385 17.28 -21.24 -20.91
N ARG A 386 18.49 -21.76 -20.61
CA ARG A 386 19.04 -22.92 -21.35
C ARG A 386 18.18 -24.17 -21.23
N MET A 387 17.49 -24.35 -20.11
CA MET A 387 16.50 -25.43 -19.95
C MET A 387 15.21 -25.15 -20.73
N ARG A 388 14.90 -23.88 -21.01
CA ARG A 388 13.66 -23.45 -21.68
C ARG A 388 13.80 -23.34 -23.19
N SER A 389 14.98 -22.99 -23.72
CA SER A 389 15.27 -22.83 -25.15
C SER A 389 15.25 -24.14 -25.95
N GLN A 390 15.04 -25.29 -25.29
CA GLN A 390 14.82 -26.56 -25.97
C GLN A 390 13.41 -26.68 -26.57
N TYR A 391 12.51 -25.75 -26.24
CA TYR A 391 11.18 -25.64 -26.81
C TYR A 391 10.90 -24.16 -27.15
N PHE A 392 10.71 -23.88 -28.43
CA PHE A 392 10.31 -22.59 -29.02
C PHE A 392 11.42 -21.56 -29.31
N ASP A 393 11.63 -21.35 -30.61
CA ASP A 393 12.40 -20.32 -31.31
C ASP A 393 11.47 -19.74 -32.41
N PRO A 394 11.69 -18.52 -32.96
CA PRO A 394 11.64 -17.24 -32.24
C PRO A 394 10.83 -16.16 -33.00
N ILE A 395 10.41 -15.11 -32.29
CA ILE A 395 10.09 -13.78 -32.85
C ILE A 395 11.00 -12.77 -32.15
N GLU A 396 12.25 -12.70 -32.58
CA GLU A 396 13.28 -11.76 -32.14
C GLU A 396 13.48 -10.71 -33.25
N ASN A 397 13.33 -9.42 -32.94
CA ASN A 397 13.91 -8.29 -33.73
C ASN A 397 13.67 -6.90 -33.08
N PHE A 398 13.36 -6.83 -31.78
CA PHE A 398 13.18 -5.56 -31.06
C PHE A 398 14.41 -5.10 -30.22
N PRO A 399 15.22 -5.99 -29.62
CA PRO A 399 16.39 -5.59 -28.82
C PRO A 399 17.45 -4.85 -29.66
N ASP A 400 17.77 -5.35 -30.85
CA ASP A 400 18.84 -4.83 -31.72
C ASP A 400 18.64 -3.36 -32.13
N LYS A 401 17.39 -2.88 -32.15
CA LYS A 401 17.07 -1.49 -32.51
C LYS A 401 17.31 -0.51 -31.36
N MET A 402 17.31 -0.97 -30.11
CA MET A 402 17.57 -0.11 -28.94
C MET A 402 19.06 0.08 -28.71
N ASP A 403 19.86 -0.96 -28.96
CA ASP A 403 21.32 -0.87 -28.85
C ASP A 403 21.89 0.09 -29.90
N GLN A 404 21.35 0.10 -31.12
CA GLN A 404 21.67 1.11 -32.14
C GLN A 404 21.31 2.55 -31.70
N PHE A 405 20.26 2.73 -30.90
CA PHE A 405 19.88 4.05 -30.39
C PHE A 405 20.82 4.55 -29.29
N LEU A 406 21.21 3.69 -28.36
CA LEU A 406 22.15 4.04 -27.29
C LEU A 406 23.55 4.34 -27.83
N GLU A 407 23.98 3.61 -28.88
CA GLU A 407 25.23 3.87 -29.56
C GLU A 407 25.22 5.22 -30.30
N ALA A 408 24.09 5.60 -30.90
CA ALA A 408 23.91 6.91 -31.53
C ALA A 408 23.97 8.07 -30.52
N VAL A 409 23.35 7.91 -29.34
CA VAL A 409 23.36 8.93 -28.27
C VAL A 409 24.77 9.12 -27.68
N ASN A 410 25.50 8.03 -27.48
CA ASN A 410 26.87 8.11 -26.93
C ASN A 410 27.85 8.77 -27.91
N LYS A 411 27.67 8.54 -29.22
CA LYS A 411 28.44 9.20 -30.29
C LYS A 411 28.24 10.72 -30.32
N ILE A 412 27.03 11.19 -29.98
CA ILE A 412 26.69 12.62 -29.93
C ILE A 412 27.37 13.30 -28.73
N TYR A 413 27.35 12.66 -27.55
CA TYR A 413 27.93 13.21 -26.33
C TYR A 413 29.47 13.30 -26.40
N VAL A 414 30.11 12.31 -27.02
CA VAL A 414 31.56 12.29 -27.21
C VAL A 414 32.01 13.31 -28.27
N ASN A 415 31.26 13.49 -29.35
CA ASN A 415 31.61 14.47 -30.38
C ASN A 415 31.50 15.93 -29.90
N GLN A 416 30.50 16.26 -29.07
CA GLN A 416 30.41 17.58 -28.44
C GLN A 416 31.62 17.89 -27.53
N LYS A 417 32.10 16.88 -26.80
CA LYS A 417 33.28 17.02 -25.92
C LYS A 417 34.58 17.20 -26.71
N ILE A 418 34.69 16.54 -27.88
CA ILE A 418 35.86 16.68 -28.77
C ILE A 418 35.88 18.06 -29.45
N GLU A 419 34.73 18.56 -29.91
CA GLU A 419 34.61 19.93 -30.48
C GLU A 419 34.97 21.01 -29.45
N LEU A 420 34.46 20.92 -28.22
CA LEU A 420 34.80 21.85 -27.12
C LEU A 420 36.30 21.83 -26.79
N SER A 421 36.91 20.65 -26.74
CA SER A 421 38.36 20.53 -26.47
C SER A 421 39.27 20.98 -27.63
N ARG A 422 38.73 21.04 -28.86
CA ARG A 422 39.44 21.59 -30.03
C ARG A 422 39.36 23.11 -30.07
N LEU A 423 38.22 23.68 -29.66
CA LEU A 423 38.04 25.13 -29.54
C LEU A 423 38.94 25.73 -28.44
N GLU A 424 39.07 25.06 -27.28
CA GLU A 424 40.02 25.47 -26.23
C GLU A 424 41.49 25.41 -26.67
N LYS A 425 41.86 24.50 -27.58
CA LYS A 425 43.23 24.39 -28.12
C LYS A 425 43.51 25.33 -29.29
N ALA A 426 42.47 25.91 -29.90
CA ALA A 426 42.59 26.80 -31.06
C ALA A 426 42.78 28.28 -30.66
N GLY A 427 42.68 28.64 -29.37
CA GLY A 427 42.94 29.99 -28.90
C GLY A 427 41.97 31.05 -29.46
N LEU A 428 40.68 30.71 -29.52
CA LEU A 428 39.58 31.65 -29.73
C LEU A 428 38.83 31.86 -28.41
#